data_AF-A0A258KDD8-F1
#
_entry.id   AF-A0A258KDD8-F1
#
_cell.length_a   1.000
_cell.length_b   1.000
_cell.length_c   1.000
_cell.angle_alpha   90.00
_cell.angle_beta   90.00
_cell.angle_gamma   90.00
#
_symmetry.space_group_name_H-M   'P 1'
#
loop_
_entity.id
_entity.type
_entity.pdbx_description
1 polymer ?
#
loop_
_entity_poly.entity_id
_entity_poly.type
_entity_poly.pdbx_seq_one_letter_code
_entity_poly.pdbx_strand_id
1 'polypeptide(L)'
;MAELDTSGGGKSKGGKVRSKKQSTRVDLTAMVDLAFLLITFFMLTTTLAKPQAMDLAMPDKEKQDQQELTIADNRTMTILLGANNRLEWYMGLVDKPLTPPQVDNYGRNGIRKALVENAKKVIAATGDPSKGLIVLIKPSDQSNYRN
;
A
#
# COMPACT_ATOMS: atom_id res chain seq x y z
N MET A 1 -6.33 -17.86 31.87
CA MET A 1 -7.66 -18.46 32.05
C MET A 1 -8.61 -17.34 32.38
N ALA A 2 -9.71 -17.22 31.64
CA ALA A 2 -10.73 -16.22 31.89
C ALA A 2 -11.83 -16.86 32.72
N GLU A 3 -11.89 -16.53 34.00
CA GLU A 3 -12.82 -17.11 34.95
C GLU A 3 -13.88 -16.10 35.39
N LEU A 4 -15.12 -16.56 35.54
CA LEU A 4 -16.17 -15.78 36.19
C LEU A 4 -16.32 -16.27 37.63
N ASP A 5 -15.96 -15.43 38.59
CA ASP A 5 -15.98 -15.79 40.00
C ASP A 5 -17.42 -15.69 40.54
N THR A 6 -18.08 -16.84 40.73
CA THR A 6 -19.50 -16.89 41.15
C THR A 6 -19.68 -16.96 42.68
N SER A 7 -18.65 -16.68 43.49
CA SER A 7 -18.74 -16.78 44.95
C SER A 7 -19.33 -15.51 45.59
N GLY A 8 -20.63 -15.31 45.44
CA GLY A 8 -21.39 -14.27 46.12
C GLY A 8 -22.30 -14.80 47.25
N GLY A 9 -21.97 -14.47 48.50
CA GLY A 9 -22.95 -14.20 49.56
C GLY A 9 -23.22 -15.28 50.63
N GLY A 10 -23.08 -14.91 51.91
CA GLY A 10 -23.88 -15.46 53.01
C GLY A 10 -23.13 -15.96 54.25
N LYS A 11 -22.84 -15.06 55.19
CA LYS A 11 -22.39 -15.37 56.57
C LYS A 11 -23.62 -15.79 57.40
N SER A 12 -23.74 -17.06 57.81
CA SER A 12 -24.65 -17.43 58.92
C SER A 12 -24.11 -18.59 59.76
N LYS A 13 -23.91 -18.30 61.06
CA LYS A 13 -23.71 -19.29 62.13
C LYS A 13 -24.92 -20.23 62.21
N GLY A 14 -24.70 -21.54 62.17
CA GLY A 14 -25.73 -22.52 62.51
C GLY A 14 -25.51 -23.86 61.82
N GLY A 15 -25.15 -24.90 62.59
CA GLY A 15 -24.85 -26.23 62.11
C GLY A 15 -26.01 -26.89 61.37
N LYS A 16 -25.88 -27.00 60.05
CA LYS A 16 -26.58 -27.98 59.22
C LYS A 16 -25.64 -28.33 58.07
N VAL A 17 -25.27 -29.61 57.95
CA VAL A 17 -24.41 -30.11 56.87
C VAL A 17 -25.20 -30.03 55.56
N ARG A 18 -25.20 -28.86 54.93
CA ARG A 18 -25.65 -28.71 53.53
C ARG A 18 -24.57 -29.28 52.64
N SER A 19 -24.96 -30.09 51.65
CA SER A 19 -24.04 -30.64 50.66
C SER A 19 -23.18 -29.52 50.09
N LYS A 20 -21.87 -29.78 49.92
CA LYS A 20 -20.98 -28.87 49.21
C LYS A 20 -21.58 -28.63 47.82
N LYS A 21 -22.24 -27.49 47.62
CA LYS A 21 -22.55 -27.00 46.28
C LYS A 21 -21.19 -26.80 45.62
N GLN A 22 -20.81 -27.73 44.75
CA GLN A 22 -19.61 -27.61 43.95
C GLN A 22 -19.81 -26.36 43.10
N SER A 23 -19.02 -25.32 43.38
CA SER A 23 -19.02 -24.11 42.57
C SER A 23 -18.63 -24.54 41.15
N THR A 24 -19.57 -24.52 40.22
CA THR A 24 -19.31 -24.79 38.81
C THR A 24 -18.61 -23.56 38.26
N ARG A 25 -17.27 -23.56 38.36
CA ARG A 25 -16.43 -22.56 37.71
C ARG A 25 -16.72 -22.61 36.22
N VAL A 26 -17.20 -21.51 35.66
CA VAL A 26 -17.44 -21.40 34.22
C VAL A 26 -16.18 -20.83 33.60
N ASP A 27 -15.46 -21.67 32.85
CA ASP A 27 -14.31 -21.25 32.07
C ASP A 27 -14.79 -20.56 30.79
N LEU A 28 -14.50 -19.27 30.65
CA LEU A 28 -14.84 -18.47 29.48
C LEU A 28 -13.67 -18.40 28.48
N THR A 29 -12.60 -19.17 28.67
CA THR A 29 -11.39 -19.12 27.83
C THR A 29 -11.72 -19.29 26.34
N ALA A 30 -12.68 -20.16 25.99
CA ALA A 30 -13.14 -20.32 24.60
C ALA A 30 -13.89 -19.08 24.06
N MET A 31 -14.64 -18.37 24.90
CA MET A 31 -15.37 -17.16 24.49
C MET A 31 -14.44 -15.95 24.34
N VAL A 32 -13.42 -15.85 25.19
CA VAL A 32 -12.42 -14.76 25.12
C VAL A 32 -11.55 -14.88 23.88
N ASP A 33 -11.16 -16.10 23.49
CA ASP A 33 -10.35 -16.32 22.29
C ASP A 33 -11.11 -15.96 21.00
N LEU A 34 -12.42 -16.29 20.92
CA LEU A 34 -13.27 -15.84 19.81
C LEU A 34 -13.39 -14.32 19.74
N ALA A 35 -13.54 -13.64 20.89
CA ALA A 35 -13.58 -12.18 20.93
C ALA A 35 -12.24 -11.56 20.52
N PHE A 36 -11.12 -12.15 20.94
CA PHE A 36 -9.78 -11.70 20.57
C PHE A 36 -9.51 -11.87 19.06
N LEU A 37 -9.93 -13.01 18.49
CA LEU A 37 -9.85 -13.25 17.05
C LEU A 37 -10.69 -12.24 16.27
N LEU A 38 -11.90 -11.94 16.72
CA LEU A 38 -12.75 -10.95 16.06
C LEU A 38 -12.18 -9.53 16.14
N ILE A 39 -11.68 -9.10 17.31
CA ILE A 39 -11.08 -7.77 17.45
C ILE A 39 -9.84 -7.64 16.56
N THR A 40 -8.96 -8.64 16.56
CA THR A 40 -7.76 -8.63 15.71
C THR A 40 -8.10 -8.69 14.23
N PHE A 41 -9.08 -9.50 13.83
CA PHE A 41 -9.59 -9.55 12.46
C PHE A 41 -10.21 -8.21 12.03
N PHE A 42 -11.05 -7.59 12.86
CA PHE A 42 -11.65 -6.28 12.55
C PHE A 42 -10.61 -5.16 12.54
N MET A 43 -9.63 -5.14 13.44
CA MET A 43 -8.54 -4.18 13.40
C MET A 43 -7.66 -4.36 12.15
N LEU A 44 -7.34 -5.60 11.77
CA LEU A 44 -6.53 -5.87 10.58
C LEU A 44 -7.30 -5.50 9.30
N THR A 45 -8.54 -5.94 9.15
CA THR A 45 -9.38 -5.62 7.99
C THR A 45 -9.63 -4.11 7.84
N THR A 46 -9.82 -3.37 8.93
CA THR A 46 -9.97 -1.90 8.88
C THR A 46 -8.69 -1.19 8.42
N THR A 47 -7.51 -1.72 8.75
CA THR A 47 -6.24 -1.14 8.24
C THR A 47 -6.01 -1.43 6.76
N LEU A 48 -6.37 -2.62 6.27
CA LEU A 48 -6.25 -2.97 4.85
C LEU A 48 -7.25 -2.21 3.95
N ALA A 49 -8.38 -1.76 4.51
CA ALA A 49 -9.40 -1.01 3.78
C ALA A 49 -9.07 0.48 3.58
N LYS A 50 -8.01 1.01 4.21
CA LYS A 50 -7.62 2.41 4.02
C LYS A 50 -7.06 2.60 2.61
N PRO A 51 -7.62 3.50 1.79
CA PRO A 51 -7.03 3.83 0.50
C PRO A 51 -5.63 4.40 0.71
N GLN A 52 -4.65 3.85 -0.01
CA GLN A 52 -3.29 4.40 -0.08
C GLN A 52 -3.35 5.64 -1.00
N ALA A 53 -3.89 6.75 -0.49
CA ALA A 53 -3.89 8.01 -1.22
C ALA A 53 -2.50 8.65 -1.16
N MET A 54 -1.99 9.09 -2.31
CA MET A 54 -0.79 9.89 -2.41
C MET A 54 -1.20 11.36 -2.56
N ASP A 55 -0.66 12.24 -1.72
CA ASP A 55 -0.87 13.67 -1.85
C ASP A 55 -0.23 14.15 -3.16
N LEU A 56 -1.06 14.63 -4.10
CA LEU A 56 -0.62 15.15 -5.37
C LEU A 56 -0.78 16.68 -5.38
N ALA A 57 0.34 17.39 -5.50
CA ALA A 57 0.32 18.81 -5.81
C ALA A 57 -0.08 18.97 -7.28
N MET A 58 -1.31 19.42 -7.54
CA MET A 58 -1.71 19.80 -8.89
C MET A 58 -1.11 21.17 -9.25
N PRO A 59 -0.63 21.36 -10.49
CA PRO A 59 -0.20 22.66 -10.95
C PRO A 59 -1.35 23.65 -10.96
N ASP A 60 -1.02 24.95 -10.84
CA ASP A 60 -2.02 26.01 -10.89
C ASP A 60 -2.72 26.03 -12.26
N LYS A 61 -4.00 26.39 -12.27
CA LYS A 61 -4.83 26.43 -13.48
C LYS A 61 -4.60 27.68 -14.32
N GLU A 62 -3.91 28.68 -13.77
CA GLU A 62 -3.59 29.88 -14.51
C GLU A 62 -2.60 29.59 -15.63
N LYS A 63 -3.01 29.91 -16.86
CA LYS A 63 -2.19 29.84 -18.06
C LYS A 63 -1.15 30.96 -17.99
N GLN A 64 -0.10 30.80 -17.19
CA GLN A 64 1.15 31.44 -17.53
C GLN A 64 1.60 30.80 -18.85
N ASP A 65 1.96 31.67 -19.79
CA ASP A 65 2.18 31.35 -21.20
C ASP A 65 2.76 29.97 -21.42
N GLN A 66 2.19 29.26 -22.41
CA GLN A 66 2.64 27.97 -22.91
C GLN A 66 4.10 28.06 -23.35
N GLN A 67 5.04 28.10 -22.41
CA GLN A 67 6.35 27.55 -22.63
C GLN A 67 6.08 26.07 -22.79
N GLU A 68 5.92 25.64 -24.04
CA GLU A 68 6.09 24.24 -24.40
C GLU A 68 7.34 23.79 -23.66
N LEU A 69 7.14 22.99 -22.61
CA LEU A 69 8.25 22.38 -21.89
C LEU A 69 8.98 21.61 -22.97
N THR A 70 10.12 22.13 -23.43
CA THR A 70 10.95 21.47 -24.41
C THR A 70 11.56 20.28 -23.69
N ILE A 71 10.80 19.20 -23.68
CA ILE A 71 11.16 17.94 -23.06
C ILE A 71 12.23 17.34 -23.96
N ALA A 72 13.47 17.29 -23.46
CA ALA A 72 14.54 16.68 -24.22
C ALA A 72 14.35 15.14 -24.25
N ASP A 73 14.39 14.55 -25.43
CA ASP A 73 14.15 13.11 -25.61
C ASP A 73 15.13 12.25 -24.80
N ASN A 74 16.37 12.73 -24.67
CA ASN A 74 17.45 12.04 -23.97
C ASN A 74 17.23 11.88 -22.45
N ARG A 75 16.30 12.64 -21.87
CA ARG A 75 15.98 12.59 -20.43
C ARG A 75 14.56 12.12 -20.14
N THR A 76 13.88 11.59 -21.14
CA THR A 76 12.46 11.27 -21.01
C THR A 76 12.25 9.77 -21.01
N MET A 77 11.65 9.27 -19.93
CA MET A 77 11.19 7.89 -19.79
C MET A 77 9.67 7.87 -19.84
N THR A 78 9.09 7.09 -20.74
CA THR A 78 7.65 6.88 -20.77
C THR A 78 7.33 5.51 -20.19
N ILE A 79 6.39 5.48 -19.25
CA ILE A 79 5.84 4.28 -18.63
C ILE A 79 4.42 4.11 -19.16
N LEU A 80 4.16 2.94 -19.75
CA LEU A 80 2.88 2.51 -20.30
C LEU A 80 2.24 1.52 -19.33
N LEU A 81 1.01 1.80 -18.91
CA LEU A 81 0.23 0.91 -18.04
C LEU A 81 -0.84 0.21 -18.88
N GLY A 82 -0.70 -1.11 -19.00
CA GLY A 82 -1.58 -1.97 -19.80
C GLY A 82 -2.59 -2.77 -18.98
N ALA A 83 -3.30 -3.66 -19.68
CA ALA A 83 -4.16 -4.68 -19.07
C ALA A 83 -3.36 -5.61 -18.16
N ASN A 84 -4.04 -6.24 -17.19
CA ASN A 84 -3.48 -7.28 -16.33
C ASN A 84 -2.19 -6.89 -15.57
N ASN A 85 -2.10 -5.63 -15.10
CA ASN A 85 -0.92 -5.12 -14.39
C ASN A 85 0.37 -5.28 -15.25
N ARG A 86 0.25 -5.17 -16.58
CA ARG A 86 1.40 -5.17 -17.46
C ARG A 86 1.98 -3.77 -17.52
N LEU A 87 3.25 -3.65 -17.16
CA LEU A 87 3.99 -2.41 -17.23
C LEU A 87 5.05 -2.52 -18.32
N GLU A 88 5.06 -1.54 -19.21
CA GLU A 88 6.10 -1.39 -20.22
C GLU A 88 6.72 -0.01 -20.10
N TRP A 89 8.01 0.11 -20.39
CA TRP A 89 8.66 1.41 -20.40
C TRP A 89 9.71 1.51 -21.51
N TYR A 90 9.93 2.73 -21.98
CA TYR A 90 10.98 3.04 -22.95
C TYR A 90 11.54 4.44 -22.70
N MET A 91 12.71 4.72 -23.26
CA MET A 91 13.36 6.03 -23.23
C MET A 91 13.23 6.72 -24.59
N GLY A 92 13.00 8.03 -24.61
CA GLY A 92 12.90 8.83 -25.84
C GLY A 92 11.48 8.97 -26.39
N LEU A 93 11.39 9.27 -27.68
CA LEU A 93 10.14 9.43 -28.41
C LEU A 93 9.50 8.08 -28.75
N VAL A 94 8.18 8.06 -28.90
CA VAL A 94 7.42 6.86 -29.32
C VAL A 94 7.93 6.36 -30.67
N ASP A 95 8.13 7.27 -31.62
CA ASP A 95 8.48 6.92 -33.00
C ASP A 95 9.94 6.49 -33.17
N LYS A 96 10.81 6.94 -32.26
CA LYS A 96 12.25 6.65 -32.24
C LYS A 96 12.73 6.46 -30.81
N PRO A 97 12.40 5.31 -30.18
CA PRO A 97 12.81 5.05 -28.82
C PRO A 97 14.34 4.87 -28.78
N LEU A 98 15.00 5.53 -27.82
CA LEU A 98 16.43 5.33 -27.55
C LEU A 98 16.70 3.94 -26.98
N THR A 99 15.72 3.38 -26.26
CA THR A 99 15.76 2.04 -25.71
C THR A 99 14.50 1.30 -26.14
N PRO A 100 14.60 0.08 -26.69
CA PRO A 100 13.42 -0.69 -27.07
C PRO A 100 12.50 -0.90 -25.85
N PRO A 101 11.17 -0.90 -26.02
CA PRO A 101 10.23 -1.10 -24.93
C PRO A 101 10.56 -2.35 -24.12
N GLN A 102 10.72 -2.17 -22.81
CA GLN A 102 10.99 -3.23 -21.85
C GLN A 102 9.72 -3.52 -21.06
N VAL A 103 9.35 -4.79 -20.97
CA VAL A 103 8.30 -5.24 -20.05
C VAL A 103 8.94 -5.38 -18.66
N ASP A 104 8.33 -4.78 -17.66
CA ASP A 104 8.82 -4.80 -16.29
C ASP A 104 7.67 -5.07 -15.31
N ASN A 105 8.02 -5.33 -14.06
CA ASN A 105 7.09 -5.67 -13.00
C ASN A 105 7.03 -4.57 -11.94
N TYR A 106 5.97 -4.60 -11.14
CA TYR A 106 5.84 -3.73 -9.97
C TYR A 106 6.77 -4.16 -8.83
N GLY A 107 7.16 -3.18 -8.02
CA GLY A 107 7.92 -3.41 -6.79
C GLY A 107 9.40 -3.03 -6.88
N ARG A 108 10.16 -3.45 -5.86
CA ARG A 108 11.55 -3.01 -5.64
C ARG A 108 12.51 -3.44 -6.75
N ASN A 109 12.29 -4.63 -7.31
CA ASN A 109 13.20 -5.25 -8.28
C ASN A 109 12.82 -4.98 -9.74
N GLY A 110 11.65 -4.39 -10.00
CA GLY A 110 11.21 -4.05 -11.34
C GLY A 110 11.33 -2.55 -11.61
N ILE A 111 10.20 -1.87 -11.85
CA ILE A 111 10.17 -0.47 -12.32
C ILE A 111 10.95 0.50 -11.43
N ARG A 112 10.99 0.27 -10.10
CA ARG A 112 11.78 1.12 -9.19
C ARG A 112 13.27 1.08 -9.50
N LYS A 113 13.80 -0.10 -9.83
CA LYS A 113 15.20 -0.28 -10.20
C LYS A 113 15.49 0.43 -11.52
N ALA A 114 14.62 0.23 -12.52
CA ALA A 114 14.74 0.89 -13.82
C ALA A 114 14.73 2.42 -13.69
N LEU A 115 13.82 2.99 -12.88
CA LEU A 115 13.75 4.43 -12.61
C LEU A 115 15.03 4.98 -11.97
N VAL A 116 15.56 4.32 -10.94
CA VAL A 116 16.78 4.77 -10.25
C VAL A 116 18.01 4.66 -11.15
N GLU A 117 18.12 3.59 -11.93
CA GLU A 117 19.23 3.40 -12.87
C GLU A 117 19.19 4.41 -14.02
N ASN A 118 18.02 4.62 -14.63
CA ASN A 118 17.87 5.58 -15.72
C ASN A 118 18.03 7.03 -15.22
N ALA A 119 17.56 7.36 -14.02
CA ALA A 119 17.82 8.66 -13.41
C ALA A 119 19.32 8.95 -13.25
N LYS A 120 20.08 7.98 -12.75
CA LYS A 120 21.55 8.11 -12.64
C LYS A 120 22.22 8.28 -14.01
N LYS A 121 21.80 7.51 -15.02
CA LYS A 121 22.32 7.61 -16.39
C LYS A 121 22.06 8.98 -17.00
N VAL A 122 20.85 9.53 -16.83
CA VAL A 122 20.48 10.85 -17.35
C VAL A 122 21.27 11.97 -16.67
N ILE A 123 21.45 11.91 -15.36
CA ILE A 123 22.26 12.89 -14.62
C ILE A 123 23.73 12.81 -15.08
N ALA A 124 24.28 11.61 -15.23
CA ALA A 124 25.64 11.41 -15.72
C ALA A 124 25.83 11.93 -17.16
N ALA A 125 24.83 11.75 -18.03
CA ALA A 125 24.86 12.24 -19.40
C ALA A 125 24.67 13.76 -19.52
N THR A 126 23.90 14.36 -18.61
CA THR A 126 23.58 15.80 -18.65
C THR A 126 24.60 16.64 -17.89
N GLY A 127 25.32 16.07 -16.92
CA GLY A 127 26.32 16.75 -16.10
C GLY A 127 25.76 17.75 -15.09
N ASP A 128 24.44 17.89 -15.01
CA ASP A 128 23.74 18.86 -14.16
C ASP A 128 22.68 18.13 -13.30
N PRO A 129 22.81 18.12 -11.96
CA PRO A 129 21.86 17.49 -11.06
C PRO A 129 20.45 18.08 -11.12
N SER A 130 20.31 19.34 -11.55
CA SER A 130 19.00 20.01 -11.66
C SER A 130 18.18 19.50 -12.86
N LYS A 131 18.85 18.84 -13.81
CA LYS A 131 18.26 18.33 -15.06
C LYS A 131 18.10 16.81 -14.98
N GLY A 132 17.22 16.38 -14.08
CA GLY A 132 16.90 14.98 -13.83
C GLY A 132 16.06 14.30 -14.91
N LEU A 133 15.73 13.03 -14.67
CA LEU A 133 14.84 12.23 -15.51
C LEU A 133 13.40 12.78 -15.47
N ILE A 134 12.83 13.00 -16.64
CA ILE A 134 11.40 13.31 -16.82
C ILE A 134 10.67 11.98 -17.03
N VAL A 135 9.65 11.71 -16.22
CA VAL A 135 8.87 10.48 -16.30
C VAL A 135 7.45 10.81 -16.77
N LEU A 136 7.06 10.25 -17.90
CA LEU A 136 5.70 10.33 -18.42
C LEU A 136 4.95 9.04 -18.09
N ILE A 137 3.84 9.15 -17.37
CA ILE A 137 2.97 8.00 -17.08
C ILE A 137 1.78 8.07 -18.03
N LYS A 138 1.67 7.08 -18.92
CA LYS A 138 0.61 6.97 -19.91
C LYS A 138 -0.23 5.72 -19.62
N PRO A 139 -1.31 5.85 -18.83
CA PRO A 139 -2.27 4.77 -18.67
C PRO A 139 -3.00 4.51 -19.99
N SER A 140 -3.15 3.23 -20.36
CA SER A 140 -4.06 2.82 -21.44
C SER A 140 -5.49 2.70 -20.92
N ASP A 141 -6.46 2.65 -21.83
CA ASP A 141 -7.88 2.41 -21.51
C ASP A 141 -8.13 1.09 -20.76
N GLN A 142 -7.17 0.17 -20.82
CA GLN A 142 -7.23 -1.14 -20.15
C GLN A 142 -6.50 -1.15 -18.80
N SER A 143 -5.93 -0.02 -18.37
CA SER A 143 -5.30 0.11 -17.06
C SER A 143 -6.36 0.21 -15.95
N ASN A 144 -6.00 -0.18 -14.73
CA ASN A 144 -6.84 -0.05 -13.56
C ASN A 144 -6.18 0.90 -12.53
N TYR A 145 -6.94 1.36 -11.54
CA TYR A 145 -6.43 2.27 -10.49
C TYR A 145 -5.33 1.65 -9.61
N ARG A 146 -5.21 0.32 -9.56
CA ARG A 146 -4.21 -0.42 -8.77
C ARG A 146 -2.89 -0.67 -9.51
N ASN A 147 -2.82 -0.35 -10.81
CA ASN A 147 -1.60 -0.43 -11.61
C ASN A 147 -0.52 0.54 -11.11
#